data_AF-A0A1Q4E0H8-F1
#
_entry.id   AF-A0A1Q4E0H8-F1
#
_cell.length_a   1.000
_cell.length_b   1.000
_cell.length_c   1.000
_cell.angle_alpha   90.00
_cell.angle_beta   90.00
_cell.angle_gamma   90.00
#
_symmetry.space_group_name_H-M   'P 1'
#
loop_
_entity.id
_entity.type
_entity.pdbx_description
1 polymer ?
#
loop_
_entity_poly.entity_id
_entity_poly.type
_entity_poly.pdbx_seq_one_letter_code
_entity_poly.pdbx_strand_id
1 'polypeptide(L)'
;MDARDLSDAELERQGTRAHATRNWVFLHGTADQFRHHTERMLELEQEYLRRHPKRTWQGAGGDAAPVDRVEQIRHLLRTFGSQMEGLLAELAEAQAGASSAPAPLAAEAGLLARFAAAPDGRMHKLEAHQAARELGLRPADVARLYTQQPPLLATAGPDRFLTEDGRRRLADLQVSPV
;
A
#
# COMPACT_ATOMS: atom_id res chain seq x y z
N MET A 1 9.10 -14.50 -44.54
CA MET A 1 9.65 -13.26 -45.13
C MET A 1 10.35 -12.55 -44.00
N ASP A 2 11.66 -12.33 -44.14
CA ASP A 2 12.47 -11.66 -43.12
C ASP A 2 11.99 -10.20 -42.98
N ALA A 3 12.04 -9.63 -41.78
CA ALA A 3 11.72 -8.22 -41.55
C ALA A 3 12.59 -7.29 -42.41
N ARG A 4 13.84 -7.69 -42.72
CA ARG A 4 14.77 -6.92 -43.57
C ARG A 4 14.26 -6.71 -45.00
N ASP A 5 13.44 -7.63 -45.50
CA ASP A 5 12.90 -7.59 -46.85
C ASP A 5 11.64 -6.73 -46.97
N LEU A 6 11.08 -6.25 -45.84
CA LEU A 6 9.88 -5.42 -45.83
C LEU A 6 10.19 -4.00 -46.27
N SER A 7 9.27 -3.37 -47.00
CA SER A 7 9.25 -1.91 -47.12
C SER A 7 8.91 -1.24 -45.78
N ASP A 8 9.24 0.04 -45.62
CA ASP A 8 8.95 0.79 -44.37
C ASP A 8 7.45 0.78 -44.03
N ALA A 9 6.58 0.96 -45.04
CA ALA A 9 5.14 0.92 -44.85
C ALA A 9 4.63 -0.48 -44.43
N GLU A 10 5.29 -1.55 -44.87
CA GLU A 10 4.95 -2.91 -44.47
C GLU A 10 5.45 -3.21 -43.06
N LEU A 11 6.65 -2.76 -42.72
CA LEU A 11 7.23 -2.87 -41.40
C LEU A 11 6.35 -2.18 -40.35
N GLU A 12 5.94 -0.93 -40.60
CA GLU A 12 5.05 -0.17 -39.71
C GLU A 12 3.67 -0.82 -39.59
N ARG A 13 3.07 -1.26 -40.70
CA ARG A 13 1.76 -1.92 -40.70
C ARG A 13 1.79 -3.24 -39.93
N GLN A 14 2.80 -4.07 -40.17
CA GLN A 14 2.94 -5.36 -39.49
C GLN A 14 3.25 -5.17 -38.01
N GLY A 15 4.15 -4.25 -37.63
CA GLY A 15 4.44 -3.91 -36.24
C GLY A 15 3.18 -3.46 -35.49
N THR A 16 2.41 -2.53 -36.08
CA THR A 16 1.15 -2.05 -35.51
C THR A 16 0.17 -3.19 -35.26
N ARG A 17 -0.03 -4.07 -36.25
CA ARG A 17 -0.91 -5.23 -36.11
C ARG A 17 -0.40 -6.23 -35.05
N ALA A 18 0.91 -6.43 -34.98
CA ALA A 18 1.51 -7.35 -34.03
C ALA A 18 1.29 -6.86 -32.59
N HIS A 19 1.52 -5.57 -32.32
CA HIS A 19 1.23 -4.96 -31.02
C HIS A 19 -0.26 -5.03 -30.66
N ALA A 20 -1.14 -4.67 -31.61
CA ALA A 20 -2.59 -4.67 -31.38
C ALA A 20 -3.15 -6.06 -31.02
N THR A 21 -2.53 -7.13 -31.51
CA THR A 21 -2.99 -8.51 -31.30
C THR A 21 -2.25 -9.23 -30.17
N ARG A 22 -1.17 -8.66 -29.62
CA ARG A 22 -0.31 -9.32 -28.61
C ARG A 22 -1.10 -9.84 -27.41
N ASN A 23 -1.94 -9.01 -26.79
CA ASN A 23 -2.67 -9.40 -25.59
C ASN A 23 -3.68 -10.52 -25.89
N TRP A 24 -4.32 -10.47 -27.06
CA TRP A 24 -5.24 -11.52 -27.46
C TRP A 24 -4.52 -12.86 -27.67
N VAL A 25 -3.35 -12.87 -28.32
CA VAL A 25 -2.54 -14.07 -28.53
C VAL A 25 -1.99 -14.61 -27.21
N PHE A 26 -1.63 -13.74 -26.26
CA PHE A 26 -1.21 -14.14 -24.92
C PHE A 26 -2.32 -14.87 -24.15
N LEU A 27 -3.55 -14.36 -24.20
CA LEU A 27 -4.67 -14.90 -23.42
C LEU A 27 -5.36 -16.10 -24.08
N HIS A 28 -5.36 -16.16 -25.42
CA HIS A 28 -6.18 -17.13 -26.16
C HIS A 28 -5.39 -17.99 -27.16
N GLY A 29 -4.11 -17.68 -27.37
CA GLY A 29 -3.24 -18.46 -28.25
C GLY A 29 -2.66 -19.68 -27.52
N THR A 30 -2.22 -20.67 -28.31
CA THR A 30 -1.39 -21.76 -27.79
C THR A 30 0.00 -21.23 -27.42
N ALA A 31 0.74 -21.98 -26.60
CA ALA A 31 2.12 -21.64 -26.25
C ALA A 31 3.01 -21.44 -27.49
N ASP A 32 2.82 -22.26 -28.52
CA ASP A 32 3.56 -22.13 -29.78
C ASP A 32 3.15 -20.87 -30.55
N GLN A 33 1.86 -20.53 -30.61
CA GLN A 33 1.38 -19.30 -31.26
C GLN A 33 1.93 -18.05 -30.58
N PHE A 34 1.96 -18.04 -29.24
CA PHE A 34 2.54 -16.93 -28.48
C PHE A 34 4.05 -16.81 -28.69
N ARG A 35 4.78 -17.93 -28.75
CA ARG A 35 6.21 -17.95 -29.08
C ARG A 35 6.49 -17.35 -30.45
N HIS A 36 5.83 -17.84 -31.50
CA HIS A 36 6.00 -17.33 -32.86
C HIS A 36 5.60 -15.85 -32.98
N HIS A 37 4.53 -15.42 -32.28
CA HIS A 37 4.12 -14.01 -32.26
C HIS A 37 5.19 -13.13 -31.61
N THR A 38 5.76 -13.57 -30.49
CA THR A 38 6.82 -12.84 -29.78
C THR A 38 8.09 -12.75 -30.61
N GLU A 39 8.50 -13.84 -31.25
CA GLU A 39 9.66 -13.86 -32.16
C GLU A 39 9.46 -12.89 -33.33
N ARG A 40 8.27 -12.91 -33.96
CA ARG A 40 7.96 -12.00 -35.07
C ARG A 40 7.91 -10.54 -34.64
N MET A 41 7.34 -10.25 -33.47
CA MET A 41 7.34 -8.89 -32.91
C MET A 41 8.76 -8.36 -32.73
N LEU A 42 9.62 -9.17 -32.09
CA LEU A 42 10.99 -8.80 -31.81
C LEU A 42 11.79 -8.56 -33.10
N GLU A 43 11.58 -9.39 -34.13
CA GLU A 43 12.20 -9.23 -35.44
C GLU A 43 11.81 -7.89 -36.11
N LEU A 44 10.52 -7.53 -36.09
CA LEU A 44 10.00 -6.28 -36.64
C LEU A 44 10.54 -5.06 -35.86
N GLU A 45 10.58 -5.14 -34.53
CA GLU A 45 11.10 -4.07 -33.66
C GLU A 45 12.59 -3.81 -33.92
N GLN A 46 13.40 -4.87 -34.00
CA GLN A 46 14.83 -4.75 -34.28
C GLN A 46 15.09 -4.08 -35.62
N GLU A 47 14.35 -4.48 -36.66
CA GLU A 47 14.48 -3.87 -37.98
C GLU A 47 14.02 -2.41 -37.98
N TYR A 48 12.94 -2.08 -37.27
CA TYR A 48 12.47 -0.71 -37.13
C TYR A 48 13.52 0.19 -36.45
N LEU A 49 14.11 -0.29 -35.36
CA LEU A 49 15.18 0.42 -34.65
C LEU A 49 16.42 0.61 -35.51
N ARG A 50 16.78 -0.39 -36.31
CA ARG A 50 17.90 -0.32 -37.26
C ARG A 50 17.68 0.78 -38.31
N ARG A 51 16.45 0.94 -38.83
CA ARG A 51 16.10 1.96 -39.84
C ARG A 51 15.89 3.35 -39.26
N HIS A 52 15.44 3.47 -38.02
CA HIS A 52 15.10 4.74 -37.39
C HIS A 52 15.90 5.05 -36.11
N PRO A 53 17.25 5.07 -36.16
CA PRO A 53 18.10 5.25 -34.98
C PRO A 53 17.95 6.61 -34.29
N LYS A 54 17.38 7.61 -34.97
CA LYS A 54 17.15 8.97 -34.43
C LYS A 54 15.80 9.17 -33.74
N ARG A 55 14.85 8.22 -33.87
CA ARG A 55 13.53 8.32 -33.21
C ARG A 55 13.55 7.83 -31.77
N THR A 56 14.61 7.14 -31.34
CA THR A 56 14.71 6.55 -29.99
C THR A 56 15.34 7.44 -28.93
N TRP A 57 15.59 8.73 -29.19
CA TRP A 57 16.10 9.63 -28.17
C TRP A 57 15.79 11.11 -28.47
N GLN A 58 14.66 11.60 -27.95
CA GLN A 58 14.47 13.03 -27.62
C GLN A 58 14.72 13.25 -26.13
N GLY A 59 15.80 12.67 -25.61
CA GLY A 59 16.31 12.90 -24.25
C GLY A 59 17.61 13.71 -24.19
N ALA A 60 18.25 13.99 -25.34
CA ALA A 60 19.42 14.86 -25.45
C ALA A 60 19.65 15.18 -26.93
N GLY A 61 19.65 16.46 -27.28
CA GLY A 61 19.99 16.91 -28.63
C GLY A 61 18.81 17.29 -29.51
N GLY A 62 17.80 17.97 -28.95
CA GLY A 62 16.82 18.73 -29.73
C GLY A 62 17.10 20.21 -29.59
N ASP A 63 17.29 20.88 -30.72
CA ASP A 63 17.45 22.32 -30.92
C ASP A 63 16.16 23.07 -30.55
N ALA A 64 15.72 22.92 -29.30
CA ALA A 64 14.67 23.73 -28.71
C ALA A 64 15.30 25.09 -28.40
N ALA A 65 14.64 26.17 -28.83
CA ALA A 65 14.96 27.54 -28.44
C ALA A 65 15.38 27.57 -26.96
N PRO A 66 16.44 28.30 -26.56
CA PRO A 66 17.01 28.17 -25.23
C PRO A 66 15.92 28.46 -24.20
N VAL A 67 15.30 27.40 -23.70
CA VAL A 67 14.54 27.42 -22.46
C VAL A 67 15.56 27.97 -21.49
N ASP A 68 15.25 29.13 -20.89
CA ASP A 68 16.14 29.73 -19.92
C ASP A 68 16.46 28.64 -18.90
N ARG A 69 17.70 28.13 -18.94
CA ARG A 69 18.08 26.98 -18.13
C ARG A 69 17.92 27.30 -16.65
N VAL A 70 17.98 28.58 -16.29
CA VAL A 70 17.69 29.06 -14.95
C VAL A 70 16.21 28.87 -14.62
N GLU A 71 15.29 29.24 -15.50
CA GLU A 71 13.85 29.00 -15.31
C GLU A 71 13.50 27.50 -15.30
N GLN A 72 14.16 26.70 -16.14
CA GLN A 72 14.00 25.26 -16.12
C GLN A 72 14.43 24.66 -14.78
N ILE A 73 15.61 25.05 -14.28
CA ILE A 73 16.11 24.61 -12.96
C ILE A 73 15.16 25.10 -11.85
N ARG A 74 14.72 26.36 -11.89
CA ARG A 74 13.76 26.91 -10.92
C ARG A 74 12.43 26.17 -10.93
N HIS A 75 11.95 25.78 -12.10
CA HIS A 75 10.72 24.99 -12.22
C HIS A 75 10.90 23.60 -11.63
N LEU A 76 12.00 22.91 -11.98
CA LEU A 76 12.30 21.57 -11.43
C LEU A 76 12.42 21.59 -9.91
N LEU A 77 13.12 22.58 -9.33
CA LEU A 77 13.25 22.73 -7.89
C LEU A 77 11.90 22.97 -7.20
N ARG A 78 11.03 23.80 -7.78
CA ARG A 78 9.67 24.05 -7.25
C ARG A 78 8.81 22.80 -7.32
N THR A 79 8.82 22.09 -8.44
CA THR A 79 8.05 20.85 -8.61
C THR A 79 8.53 19.79 -7.63
N PHE A 80 9.84 19.56 -7.54
CA PHE A 80 10.42 18.63 -6.56
C PHE A 80 10.04 19.01 -5.13
N GLY A 81 10.17 20.29 -4.75
CA GLY A 81 9.76 20.78 -3.44
C GLY A 81 8.30 20.50 -3.13
N SER A 82 7.39 20.86 -4.05
CA SER A 82 5.95 20.61 -3.87
C SER A 82 5.59 19.12 -3.74
N GLN A 83 6.30 18.26 -4.48
CA GLN A 83 6.11 16.81 -4.39
C GLN A 83 6.61 16.26 -3.05
N MET A 84 7.77 16.72 -2.57
CA MET A 84 8.30 16.32 -1.27
C MET A 84 7.41 16.82 -0.12
N GLU A 85 6.92 18.06 -0.19
CA GLU A 85 5.96 18.60 0.78
C GLU A 85 4.66 17.79 0.83
N GLY A 86 4.13 17.39 -0.34
CA GLY A 86 2.97 16.50 -0.42
C GLY A 86 3.21 15.15 0.26
N LEU A 87 4.32 14.48 -0.04
CA LEU A 87 4.69 13.21 0.60
C LEU A 87 4.90 13.36 2.11
N LEU A 88 5.53 14.44 2.56
CA LEU A 88 5.71 14.72 3.99
C LEU A 88 4.38 14.95 4.70
N ALA A 89 3.42 15.65 4.05
CA ALA A 89 2.07 15.84 4.58
C ALA A 89 1.32 14.49 4.69
N GLU A 90 1.35 13.66 3.66
CA GLU A 90 0.74 12.32 3.68
C GLU A 90 1.32 11.45 4.82
N LEU A 91 2.64 11.48 5.01
CA LEU A 91 3.30 10.77 6.10
C LEU A 91 2.96 11.33 7.48
N ALA A 92 2.77 12.65 7.59
CA ALA A 92 2.36 13.31 8.83
C ALA A 92 0.91 12.96 9.18
N GLU A 93 0.01 12.95 8.21
CA GLU A 93 -1.40 12.54 8.40
C GLU A 93 -1.50 11.06 8.81
N ALA A 94 -0.72 10.18 8.17
CA ALA A 94 -0.63 8.77 8.55
C ALA A 94 -0.13 8.58 10.00
N GLN A 95 0.85 9.40 10.43
CA GLN A 95 1.34 9.41 11.81
C GLN A 95 0.34 10.03 12.79
N ALA A 96 -0.35 11.10 12.42
CA ALA A 96 -1.36 11.74 13.25
C ALA A 96 -2.55 10.80 13.51
N GLY A 97 -2.96 10.02 12.50
CA GLY A 97 -3.93 8.93 12.65
C GLY A 97 -3.46 7.83 13.62
N ALA A 98 -2.15 7.63 13.75
CA ALA A 98 -1.54 6.68 14.69
C ALA A 98 -1.25 7.27 16.08
N SER A 99 -1.34 8.59 16.26
CA SER A 99 -0.91 9.32 17.47
C SER A 99 -2.07 9.77 18.37
N SER A 100 -3.18 9.03 18.40
CA SER A 100 -4.23 9.16 19.42
C SER A 100 -3.98 8.17 20.56
N ALA A 101 -3.18 8.59 21.56
CA ALA A 101 -2.54 7.73 22.56
C ALA A 101 -1.66 6.62 21.90
N PRO A 102 -0.67 6.01 22.59
CA PRO A 102 -0.05 4.83 22.02
C PRO A 102 -1.16 3.79 21.84
N ALA A 103 -1.44 3.40 20.58
CA ALA A 103 -2.56 2.53 20.21
C ALA A 103 -2.84 1.35 21.17
N PRO A 104 -1.85 0.71 21.81
CA PRO A 104 -2.09 -0.30 22.84
C PRO A 104 -2.78 0.20 24.12
N LEU A 105 -2.48 1.42 24.61
CA LEU A 105 -3.08 1.97 25.84
C LEU A 105 -4.53 2.43 25.64
N ALA A 106 -4.85 3.10 24.53
CA ALA A 106 -6.24 3.46 24.23
C ALA A 106 -7.11 2.22 23.97
N ALA A 107 -6.57 1.22 23.29
CA ALA A 107 -7.27 -0.03 23.07
C ALA A 107 -7.46 -0.84 24.37
N GLU A 108 -6.47 -0.85 25.28
CA GLU A 108 -6.60 -1.39 26.63
C GLU A 108 -7.70 -0.66 27.41
N ALA A 109 -7.65 0.67 27.50
CA ALA A 109 -8.66 1.48 28.18
C ALA A 109 -10.07 1.22 27.62
N GLY A 110 -10.20 1.19 26.29
CA GLY A 110 -11.46 0.91 25.61
C GLY A 110 -12.01 -0.48 25.93
N LEU A 111 -11.15 -1.51 26.02
CA LEU A 111 -11.59 -2.86 26.35
C LEU A 111 -12.03 -2.94 27.82
N LEU A 112 -11.25 -2.38 28.75
CA LEU A 112 -11.61 -2.34 30.17
C LEU A 112 -12.91 -1.56 30.38
N ALA A 113 -13.13 -0.47 29.64
CA ALA A 113 -14.38 0.30 29.67
C ALA A 113 -15.59 -0.52 29.18
N ARG A 114 -15.44 -1.35 28.13
CA ARG A 114 -16.50 -2.24 27.67
C ARG A 114 -16.88 -3.28 28.73
N PHE A 115 -15.89 -3.86 29.40
CA PHE A 115 -16.18 -4.74 30.54
C PHE A 115 -16.89 -3.98 31.66
N ALA A 116 -16.42 -2.79 32.04
CA ALA A 116 -17.02 -2.00 33.11
C ALA A 116 -18.48 -1.60 32.82
N ALA A 117 -18.83 -1.40 31.55
CA ALA A 117 -20.20 -1.10 31.11
C ALA A 117 -21.11 -2.33 31.01
N ALA A 118 -20.54 -3.54 30.96
CA ALA A 118 -21.31 -4.77 30.90
C ALA A 118 -21.91 -5.13 32.28
N PRO A 119 -23.06 -5.83 32.32
CA PRO A 119 -23.65 -6.30 33.58
C PRO A 119 -22.63 -7.06 34.45
N ASP A 120 -22.54 -6.68 35.73
CA ASP A 120 -21.58 -7.23 36.72
C ASP A 120 -20.09 -7.14 36.32
N GLY A 121 -19.75 -6.31 35.33
CA GLY A 121 -18.39 -6.24 34.81
C GLY A 121 -18.00 -7.48 33.99
N ARG A 122 -18.96 -8.23 33.47
CA ARG A 122 -18.77 -9.55 32.85
C ARG A 122 -19.16 -9.57 31.38
N MET A 123 -18.39 -10.33 30.59
CA MET A 123 -18.70 -10.60 29.18
C MET A 123 -18.42 -12.07 28.88
N HIS A 124 -19.20 -12.66 27.98
CA HIS A 124 -18.92 -14.00 27.50
C HIS A 124 -17.59 -14.01 26.72
N LYS A 125 -16.83 -15.11 26.75
CA LYS A 125 -15.50 -15.21 26.09
C LYS A 125 -15.54 -14.75 24.63
N LEU A 126 -16.53 -15.17 23.84
CA LEU A 126 -16.60 -14.80 22.43
C LEU A 126 -16.78 -13.28 22.24
N GLU A 127 -17.61 -12.67 23.07
CA GLU A 127 -17.88 -11.23 23.06
C GLU A 127 -16.65 -10.43 23.46
N ALA A 128 -15.94 -10.86 24.51
CA ALA A 128 -14.68 -10.25 24.94
C ALA A 128 -13.60 -10.30 23.85
N HIS A 129 -13.47 -11.44 23.16
CA HIS A 129 -12.52 -11.58 22.05
C HIS A 129 -12.92 -10.71 20.84
N GLN A 130 -14.20 -10.62 20.53
CA GLN A 130 -14.70 -9.74 19.48
C GLN A 130 -14.43 -8.27 19.81
N ALA A 131 -14.73 -7.83 21.04
CA ALA A 131 -14.45 -6.48 21.51
C ALA A 131 -12.97 -6.12 21.40
N ALA A 132 -12.08 -7.04 21.80
CA ALA A 132 -10.63 -6.85 21.65
C ALA A 132 -10.21 -6.70 20.18
N ARG A 133 -10.82 -7.46 19.27
CA ARG A 133 -10.54 -7.39 17.83
C ARG A 133 -11.01 -6.08 17.21
N GLU A 134 -12.19 -5.59 17.60
CA GLU A 134 -12.72 -4.28 17.17
C GLU A 134 -11.84 -3.11 17.61
N LEU A 135 -11.18 -3.25 18.77
CA LEU A 135 -10.25 -2.27 19.32
C LEU A 135 -8.81 -2.44 18.80
N GLY A 136 -8.54 -3.43 17.94
CA GLY A 136 -7.22 -3.66 17.37
C GLY A 136 -6.18 -4.23 18.35
N LEU A 137 -6.59 -4.80 19.49
CA LEU A 137 -5.66 -5.44 20.41
C LEU A 137 -5.06 -6.71 19.80
N ARG A 138 -3.73 -6.82 19.85
CA ARG A 138 -3.03 -8.03 19.41
C ARG A 138 -3.29 -9.17 20.40
N PRO A 139 -3.31 -10.45 19.96
CA PRO A 139 -3.54 -11.58 20.85
C PRO A 139 -2.60 -11.63 22.07
N ALA A 140 -1.34 -11.23 21.91
CA ALA A 140 -0.36 -11.17 22.99
C ALA A 140 -0.69 -10.09 24.04
N ASP A 141 -1.21 -8.93 23.62
CA ASP A 141 -1.61 -7.86 24.52
C ASP A 141 -2.88 -8.26 25.30
N VAL A 142 -3.84 -8.91 24.64
CA VAL A 142 -5.03 -9.47 25.32
C VAL A 142 -4.63 -10.52 26.34
N ALA A 143 -3.71 -11.43 26.00
CA ALA A 143 -3.23 -12.46 26.92
C ALA A 143 -2.57 -11.83 28.16
N ARG A 144 -1.81 -10.74 27.99
CA ARG A 144 -1.16 -10.01 29.09
C ARG A 144 -2.17 -9.48 30.10
N LEU A 145 -3.39 -9.10 29.68
CA LEU A 145 -4.43 -8.63 30.61
C LEU A 145 -4.85 -9.68 31.64
N TYR A 146 -4.71 -10.96 31.31
CA TYR A 146 -5.02 -12.09 32.18
C TYR A 146 -3.82 -12.59 32.99
N THR A 147 -2.60 -12.43 32.46
CA THR A 147 -1.40 -13.07 33.02
C THR A 147 -0.47 -12.12 33.77
N GLN A 148 -0.60 -10.81 33.57
CA GLN A 148 0.18 -9.83 34.33
C GLN A 148 -0.18 -9.83 35.82
N GLN A 149 0.69 -9.23 36.65
CA GLN A 149 0.48 -9.10 38.08
C GLN A 149 0.44 -7.62 38.48
N PRO A 150 -0.68 -7.15 39.06
CA PRO A 150 -1.95 -7.86 39.25
C PRO A 150 -2.72 -8.06 37.93
N PRO A 151 -3.53 -9.12 37.79
CA PRO A 151 -4.30 -9.37 36.56
C PRO A 151 -5.42 -8.33 36.44
N LEU A 152 -5.67 -7.82 35.23
CA LEU A 152 -6.73 -6.84 35.00
C LEU A 152 -8.05 -7.52 34.62
N LEU A 153 -7.97 -8.65 33.92
CA LEU A 153 -9.12 -9.49 33.59
C LEU A 153 -8.93 -10.89 34.18
N ALA A 154 -10.04 -11.52 34.56
CA ALA A 154 -10.06 -12.87 35.09
C ALA A 154 -11.13 -13.73 34.41
N THR A 155 -11.02 -15.05 34.60
CA THR A 155 -11.89 -16.05 33.96
C THR A 155 -12.80 -16.72 34.97
N ALA A 156 -14.09 -16.86 34.66
CA ALA A 156 -15.04 -17.66 35.41
C ALA A 156 -15.83 -18.55 34.43
N GLY A 157 -15.32 -19.75 34.15
CA GLY A 157 -15.89 -20.64 33.13
C GLY A 157 -15.92 -19.97 31.74
N PRO A 158 -17.10 -19.87 31.09
CA PRO A 158 -17.21 -19.21 29.78
C PRO A 158 -17.08 -17.68 29.88
N ASP A 159 -17.21 -17.11 31.08
CA ASP A 159 -17.21 -15.66 31.28
C ASP A 159 -15.82 -15.11 31.56
N ARG A 160 -15.65 -13.85 31.19
CA ARG A 160 -14.51 -13.00 31.50
C ARG A 160 -15.03 -11.84 32.32
N PHE A 161 -14.27 -11.42 33.33
CA PHE A 161 -14.72 -10.34 34.19
C PHE A 161 -13.59 -9.38 34.54
N LEU A 162 -13.99 -8.13 34.75
CA LEU A 162 -13.09 -7.07 35.18
C LEU A 162 -12.75 -7.23 36.66
N THR A 163 -11.45 -7.31 36.95
CA THR A 163 -10.96 -7.36 38.33
C THR A 163 -10.99 -5.98 38.98
N GLU A 164 -10.71 -5.91 40.28
CA GLU A 164 -10.56 -4.64 40.97
C GLU A 164 -9.35 -3.84 40.46
N ASP A 165 -8.23 -4.52 40.21
CA ASP A 165 -7.04 -3.90 39.61
C ASP A 165 -7.33 -3.39 38.19
N GLY A 166 -8.14 -4.12 37.41
CA GLY A 166 -8.66 -3.68 36.13
C GLY A 166 -9.48 -2.38 36.21
N ARG A 167 -10.35 -2.26 37.23
CA ARG A 167 -11.11 -1.03 37.49
C ARG A 167 -10.21 0.15 37.86
N ARG A 168 -9.23 -0.07 38.74
CA ARG A 168 -8.27 0.98 39.12
C ARG A 168 -7.44 1.43 37.91
N ARG A 169 -6.95 0.48 37.12
CA ARG A 169 -6.21 0.77 35.88
C ARG A 169 -7.02 1.60 34.90
N LEU A 170 -8.31 1.28 34.72
CA LEU A 170 -9.20 2.06 33.88
C LEU A 170 -9.35 3.50 34.41
N ALA A 171 -9.52 3.68 35.72
CA ALA A 171 -9.60 5.00 36.32
C ALA A 171 -8.31 5.82 36.10
N ASP A 172 -7.14 5.21 36.28
CA ASP A 172 -5.84 5.86 36.04
C ASP A 172 -5.69 6.32 34.58
N LEU A 173 -6.13 5.48 33.63
CA LEU A 173 -6.09 5.78 32.19
C LEU A 173 -7.09 6.87 31.78
N GLN A 174 -8.18 7.07 32.54
CA GLN A 174 -9.17 8.11 32.29
C GLN A 174 -8.82 9.46 32.93
N VAL A 175 -8.03 9.46 34.02
CA VAL A 175 -7.67 10.67 34.77
C VAL A 175 -6.42 11.35 34.22
N SER A 176 -5.56 10.67 33.45
CA SER A 176 -4.35 11.27 32.88
C SER A 176 -4.64 11.92 31.52
N PRO A 177 -4.71 13.27 31.41
CA PRO A 177 -4.67 13.93 30.12
C PRO A 177 -3.20 13.92 29.64
N VAL A 178 -2.98 13.46 28.41
CA VAL A 178 -1.73 13.77 27.68
C VAL A 178 -1.72 15.25 27.32
#